data_AF-A0AAE0IXL4-F1
#
_entry.id   AF-A0AAE0IXL4-F1
#
_cell.length_a   1.000
_cell.length_b   1.000
_cell.length_c   1.000
_cell.angle_alpha   90.00
_cell.angle_beta   90.00
_cell.angle_gamma   90.00
#
_symmetry.space_group_name_H-M   'P 1'
#
loop_
_entity.id
_entity.type
_entity.pdbx_description
1 polymer ?
#
loop_
_entity_poly.entity_id
_entity_poly.type
_entity_poly.pdbx_seq_one_letter_code
_entity_poly.pdbx_strand_id
1 'polypeptide(L)'
;MESRGIWFCSSAIDLLFVFVHLNHSSQRSCIACDISVLNSNTSTRNPKPSDPISKMKSVLGLVAALSLGASQVSGHYIFQQLGVGSTKFSVFEHIRKNTNYNSPVTSLTSNDLRCNAGGESGANTVTVDVKAGDAFSFKTDTAVYHQGPISLYMSKAPGAASDYDGSGDWFKIYDWGPTFSGGQATWAMRSDYSYNIPKCIKDGEYLLRIQSLAIHNPGGVPQFYVSCAQVNVTGGGNATPGPTVKIPGAFKATDPGYTANIYNNFKSYTVPGPAPFSC
;
A
#
# COMPACT_ATOMS: atom_id res chain seq x y z
N MET A 1 2.92 -48.96 -47.98
CA MET A 1 4.18 -48.19 -47.90
C MET A 1 4.26 -47.35 -49.16
N GLU A 2 4.71 -46.09 -49.05
CA GLU A 2 4.66 -45.00 -50.07
C GLU A 2 3.29 -44.37 -50.36
N SER A 3 3.14 -43.08 -50.01
CA SER A 3 2.96 -41.90 -50.91
C SER A 3 1.50 -41.71 -51.39
N ARG A 4 0.84 -40.55 -51.50
CA ARG A 4 1.13 -39.10 -51.75
C ARG A 4 -0.08 -38.33 -51.14
N GLY A 5 -0.01 -37.12 -50.56
CA GLY A 5 0.35 -35.83 -51.15
C GLY A 5 -0.81 -35.19 -51.93
N ILE A 6 -1.40 -34.07 -51.46
CA ILE A 6 -1.98 -32.92 -52.21
C ILE A 6 -2.37 -31.80 -51.22
N TRP A 7 -2.03 -30.56 -51.56
CA TRP A 7 -2.41 -29.27 -50.93
C TRP A 7 -3.55 -28.59 -51.71
N PHE A 8 -4.40 -27.76 -51.06
CA PHE A 8 -4.58 -26.31 -51.35
C PHE A 8 -5.76 -25.64 -50.58
N CYS A 9 -5.45 -24.46 -49.99
CA CYS A 9 -6.18 -23.17 -49.86
C CYS A 9 -7.63 -23.00 -49.30
N SER A 10 -7.75 -22.13 -48.29
CA SER A 10 -8.41 -20.78 -48.34
C SER A 10 -9.44 -20.45 -47.22
N SER A 11 -9.11 -19.41 -46.45
CA SER A 11 -9.92 -18.28 -45.89
C SER A 11 -11.36 -18.44 -45.34
N ALA A 12 -11.55 -18.05 -44.06
CA ALA A 12 -12.66 -17.23 -43.51
C ALA A 12 -12.36 -16.96 -42.01
N ILE A 13 -12.05 -15.73 -41.58
CA ILE A 13 -12.94 -14.71 -40.97
C ILE A 13 -14.01 -15.32 -40.06
N ASP A 14 -13.84 -15.15 -38.74
CA ASP A 14 -14.96 -14.96 -37.83
C ASP A 14 -14.56 -13.99 -36.69
N LEU A 15 -15.27 -12.86 -36.67
CA LEU A 15 -15.32 -11.90 -35.57
C LEU A 15 -16.26 -12.45 -34.49
N LEU A 16 -15.83 -12.47 -33.24
CA LEU A 16 -16.75 -12.48 -32.11
C LEU A 16 -16.52 -11.23 -31.26
N PHE A 17 -17.49 -10.32 -31.34
CA PHE A 17 -17.64 -9.19 -30.43
C PHE A 17 -18.12 -9.70 -29.07
N VAL A 18 -17.41 -9.34 -28.00
CA VAL A 18 -18.00 -9.25 -26.66
C VAL A 18 -17.80 -7.82 -26.17
N PHE A 19 -18.93 -7.13 -26.00
CA PHE A 19 -19.04 -5.84 -25.34
C PHE A 19 -18.79 -6.00 -23.83
N VAL A 20 -17.81 -5.31 -23.28
CA VAL A 20 -17.81 -4.91 -21.87
C VAL A 20 -17.66 -3.39 -21.83
N HIS A 21 -18.69 -2.73 -21.32
CA HIS A 21 -18.71 -1.29 -21.05
C HIS A 21 -17.72 -0.97 -19.92
N LEU A 22 -16.64 -0.27 -20.24
CA LEU A 22 -15.78 0.42 -19.27
C LEU A 22 -16.16 1.90 -19.29
N ASN A 23 -16.64 2.42 -18.16
CA ASN A 23 -16.90 3.85 -17.98
C ASN A 23 -15.65 4.52 -17.40
N HIS A 24 -15.31 5.66 -17.99
CA HIS A 24 -14.09 6.45 -17.82
C HIS A 24 -13.91 7.07 -16.42
N SER A 25 -12.65 7.13 -15.95
CA SER A 25 -12.00 8.38 -15.55
C SER A 25 -10.50 8.15 -15.35
N SER A 26 -9.71 8.44 -16.38
CA SER A 26 -8.24 8.51 -16.30
C SER A 26 -7.80 9.96 -16.41
N GLN A 27 -7.12 10.45 -15.37
CA GLN A 27 -6.31 11.66 -15.45
C GLN A 27 -5.03 11.32 -16.21
N ARG A 28 -4.85 11.98 -17.35
CA ARG A 28 -3.70 11.87 -18.25
C ARG A 28 -2.56 12.71 -17.70
N SER A 29 -1.38 12.12 -17.50
CA SER A 29 -0.13 12.86 -17.54
C SER A 29 0.49 12.71 -18.93
N CYS A 30 0.61 13.84 -19.60
CA CYS A 30 1.24 14.03 -20.89
C CYS A 30 2.77 13.86 -20.77
N ILE A 31 3.37 13.01 -21.61
CA ILE A 31 4.71 13.22 -22.14
C ILE A 31 4.65 12.87 -23.62
N ALA A 32 4.66 13.90 -24.46
CA ALA A 32 4.82 13.79 -25.90
C ALA A 32 6.31 13.56 -26.21
N CYS A 33 6.60 12.56 -27.02
CA CYS A 33 7.87 12.46 -27.75
C CYS A 33 7.50 12.28 -29.21
N ASP A 34 7.55 13.38 -29.97
CA ASP A 34 7.35 13.42 -31.41
C ASP A 34 8.50 12.67 -32.11
N ILE A 35 8.18 11.59 -32.82
CA ILE A 35 9.01 11.08 -33.91
C ILE A 35 8.17 11.22 -35.18
N SER A 36 8.42 12.33 -35.88
CA SER A 36 7.97 12.57 -37.24
C SER A 36 8.71 11.64 -38.19
N VAL A 37 8.02 10.67 -38.78
CA VAL A 37 8.45 10.02 -40.03
C VAL A 37 7.52 10.51 -41.13
N LEU A 38 8.04 11.42 -41.95
CA LEU A 38 7.44 11.89 -43.19
C LEU A 38 7.41 10.73 -44.19
N ASN A 39 6.27 10.49 -44.84
CA ASN A 39 6.23 9.75 -46.09
C ASN A 39 5.18 10.38 -47.03
N SER A 40 5.67 11.08 -48.06
CA SER A 40 4.87 11.71 -49.11
C SER A 40 4.77 10.79 -50.33
N ASN A 41 3.53 10.54 -50.75
CA ASN A 41 3.18 9.90 -52.03
C ASN A 41 3.24 10.93 -53.18
N THR A 42 3.85 10.61 -54.33
CA THR A 42 3.28 10.94 -55.67
C THR A 42 4.03 10.28 -56.84
N SER A 43 3.22 9.68 -57.71
CA SER A 43 3.24 9.72 -59.19
C SER A 43 4.19 8.87 -60.05
N THR A 44 3.51 7.99 -60.80
CA THR A 44 3.72 7.36 -62.12
C THR A 44 4.83 7.85 -63.07
N ARG A 45 5.65 6.91 -63.57
CA ARG A 45 5.82 6.54 -65.00
C ARG A 45 6.93 5.48 -65.20
N ASN A 46 6.71 4.56 -66.13
CA ASN A 46 7.66 3.63 -66.78
C ASN A 46 7.62 3.93 -68.30
N PRO A 47 8.57 3.53 -69.19
CA PRO A 47 9.57 2.44 -69.05
C PRO A 47 10.97 2.62 -69.74
N LYS A 48 11.88 1.66 -69.44
CA LYS A 48 12.87 0.97 -70.33
C LYS A 48 14.26 1.62 -70.67
N PRO A 49 15.29 0.83 -71.14
CA PRO A 49 16.43 0.39 -70.31
C PRO A 49 17.85 0.59 -70.91
N SER A 50 18.90 0.63 -70.08
CA SER A 50 20.26 0.07 -70.34
C SER A 50 21.27 0.37 -69.21
N ASP A 51 22.07 -0.64 -68.87
CA ASP A 51 23.17 -0.74 -67.87
C ASP A 51 24.37 0.23 -68.08
N PRO A 52 25.48 0.20 -67.28
CA PRO A 52 25.73 -0.23 -65.89
C PRO A 52 26.49 0.86 -65.05
N ILE A 53 26.99 0.48 -63.86
CA ILE A 53 28.12 1.05 -63.09
C ILE A 53 27.72 1.85 -61.84
N SER A 54 27.93 1.27 -60.65
CA SER A 54 28.87 1.79 -59.63
C SER A 54 28.51 1.34 -58.20
N LYS A 55 29.46 0.61 -57.61
CA LYS A 55 29.69 0.30 -56.19
C LYS A 55 29.06 1.25 -55.15
N MET A 56 28.37 0.68 -54.16
CA MET A 56 28.29 1.25 -52.81
C MET A 56 28.08 0.12 -51.79
N LYS A 57 29.18 -0.39 -51.22
CA LYS A 57 29.66 -0.12 -49.85
C LYS A 57 28.61 -0.45 -48.77
N SER A 58 28.79 -1.64 -48.21
CA SER A 58 28.19 -2.12 -46.96
C SER A 58 28.44 -1.12 -45.83
N VAL A 59 27.39 -0.72 -45.12
CA VAL A 59 27.49 0.01 -43.86
C VAL A 59 26.76 -0.82 -42.80
N LEU A 60 27.55 -1.44 -41.91
CA LEU A 60 27.06 -2.05 -40.68
C LEU A 60 26.41 -0.96 -39.81
N GLY A 61 25.09 -1.03 -39.62
CA GLY A 61 24.37 -0.22 -38.64
C GLY A 61 24.44 -0.87 -37.26
N LEU A 62 25.12 -0.22 -36.31
CA LEU A 62 25.07 -0.57 -34.90
C LEU A 62 23.84 0.13 -34.28
N VAL A 63 22.80 -0.63 -33.93
CA VAL A 63 21.66 -0.11 -33.16
C VAL A 63 21.98 -0.29 -31.67
N ALA A 64 22.32 0.79 -30.98
CA ALA A 64 22.38 0.82 -29.53
C ALA A 64 20.96 1.06 -28.96
N ALA A 65 20.35 0.02 -28.40
CA ALA A 65 19.09 0.15 -27.68
C ALA A 65 19.34 0.74 -26.29
N LEU A 66 19.02 2.03 -26.09
CA LEU A 66 18.91 2.61 -24.75
C LEU A 66 17.58 2.15 -24.12
N SER A 67 17.65 1.17 -23.22
CA SER A 67 16.55 0.83 -22.33
C SER A 67 16.42 1.89 -21.23
N LEU A 68 15.49 2.82 -21.40
CA LEU A 68 15.01 3.69 -20.31
C LEU A 68 14.25 2.82 -19.30
N GLY A 69 14.94 2.37 -18.25
CA GLY A 69 14.29 1.78 -17.09
C GLY A 69 13.50 2.85 -16.35
N ALA A 70 12.17 2.81 -16.45
CA ALA A 70 11.31 3.60 -15.58
C ALA A 70 11.46 3.07 -14.15
N SER A 71 12.18 3.81 -13.30
CA SER A 71 12.14 3.57 -11.87
C SER A 71 10.77 4.03 -11.37
N GLN A 72 9.91 3.08 -11.05
CA GLN A 72 8.69 3.36 -10.31
C GLN A 72 9.12 3.75 -8.89
N VAL A 73 9.35 5.03 -8.65
CA VAL A 73 9.46 5.54 -7.28
C VAL A 73 8.07 5.45 -6.69
N SER A 74 7.79 4.36 -5.97
CA SER A 74 6.53 4.18 -5.25
C SER A 74 6.40 5.28 -4.21
N GLY A 75 5.45 6.21 -4.42
CA GLY A 75 5.13 7.35 -3.54
C GLY A 75 4.55 6.98 -2.16
N HIS A 76 4.38 5.69 -1.87
CA HIS A 76 3.61 5.21 -0.72
C HIS A 76 4.09 3.82 -0.23
N TYR A 77 3.61 3.42 0.95
CA TYR A 77 3.92 2.15 1.63
C TYR A 77 2.67 1.52 2.23
N ILE A 78 2.69 0.21 2.44
CA ILE A 78 1.62 -0.58 3.06
C ILE A 78 2.17 -1.59 4.07
N PHE A 79 1.57 -1.67 5.25
CA PHE A 79 1.85 -2.73 6.23
C PHE A 79 1.13 -4.01 5.80
N GLN A 80 1.85 -4.97 5.27
CA GLN A 80 1.26 -6.09 4.52
C GLN A 80 1.63 -7.48 5.05
N GLN A 81 2.59 -7.57 5.97
CA GLN A 81 3.02 -8.85 6.54
C GLN A 81 3.09 -8.76 8.06
N LEU A 82 2.55 -9.78 8.74
CA LEU A 82 2.64 -9.96 10.18
C LEU A 82 3.74 -10.99 10.51
N GLY A 83 4.40 -10.83 11.65
CA GLY A 83 5.19 -11.86 12.30
C GLY A 83 4.77 -12.04 13.76
N VAL A 84 4.95 -13.25 14.30
CA VAL A 84 4.75 -13.58 15.72
C VAL A 84 5.93 -14.43 16.19
N GLY A 85 6.60 -13.99 17.25
CA GLY A 85 7.86 -14.57 17.71
C GLY A 85 8.91 -14.53 16.60
N SER A 86 9.44 -15.70 16.22
CA SER A 86 10.38 -15.86 15.10
C SER A 86 9.70 -16.13 13.75
N THR A 87 8.39 -16.39 13.74
CA THR A 87 7.63 -16.76 12.54
C THR A 87 7.26 -15.51 11.76
N LYS A 88 7.51 -15.54 10.45
CA LYS A 88 7.06 -14.52 9.49
C LYS A 88 6.02 -15.14 8.57
N PHE A 89 4.82 -14.57 8.52
CA PHE A 89 3.71 -15.11 7.76
C PHE A 89 3.70 -14.59 6.32
N SER A 90 2.84 -15.16 5.47
CA SER A 90 2.67 -14.68 4.11
C SER A 90 2.03 -13.29 4.08
N VAL A 91 2.26 -12.55 3.00
CA VAL A 91 1.65 -11.24 2.78
C VAL A 91 0.12 -11.37 2.81
N PHE A 92 -0.54 -10.56 3.64
CA PHE A 92 -1.98 -10.54 3.91
C PHE A 92 -2.60 -11.85 4.46
N GLU A 93 -1.80 -12.78 4.99
CA GLU A 93 -2.33 -14.00 5.59
C GLU A 93 -3.16 -13.71 6.84
N HIS A 94 -2.61 -12.90 7.74
CA HIS A 94 -3.25 -12.47 8.99
C HIS A 94 -3.61 -10.99 9.02
N ILE A 95 -3.31 -10.26 7.95
CA ILE A 95 -3.65 -8.83 7.78
C ILE A 95 -4.76 -8.72 6.74
N ARG A 96 -5.81 -7.96 7.06
CA ARG A 96 -6.89 -7.68 6.13
C ARG A 96 -6.37 -6.97 4.90
N LYS A 97 -6.54 -7.59 3.74
CA LYS A 97 -6.11 -7.02 2.47
C LYS A 97 -7.04 -5.89 2.07
N ASN A 98 -6.48 -4.70 1.94
CA ASN A 98 -7.19 -3.52 1.49
C ASN A 98 -7.32 -3.47 -0.04
N THR A 99 -8.24 -2.65 -0.54
CA THR A 99 -8.57 -2.53 -1.97
C THR A 99 -7.98 -1.29 -2.63
N ASN A 100 -7.51 -0.30 -1.86
CA ASN A 100 -6.90 0.94 -2.34
C ASN A 100 -5.36 0.87 -2.48
N TYR A 101 -4.79 -0.34 -2.48
CA TYR A 101 -3.36 -0.60 -2.63
C TYR A 101 -2.51 0.18 -1.60
N ASN A 102 -1.50 0.95 -2.00
CA ASN A 102 -0.71 1.75 -1.06
C ASN A 102 -1.26 3.17 -0.87
N SER A 103 -2.49 3.47 -1.33
CA SER A 103 -3.07 4.80 -1.14
C SER A 103 -3.44 5.04 0.35
N PRO A 104 -3.30 6.27 0.85
CA PRO A 104 -3.66 6.57 2.23
C PRO A 104 -5.18 6.81 2.36
N VAL A 105 -5.69 6.63 3.57
CA VAL A 105 -6.99 7.17 3.98
C VAL A 105 -6.77 8.59 4.49
N THR A 106 -7.59 9.55 4.06
CA THR A 106 -7.43 10.98 4.44
C THR A 106 -8.65 11.55 5.17
N SER A 107 -9.83 10.96 4.97
CA SER A 107 -11.07 11.44 5.57
C SER A 107 -11.21 11.00 7.04
N LEU A 108 -11.26 11.97 7.96
CA LEU A 108 -11.45 11.76 9.41
C LEU A 108 -12.78 11.08 9.78
N THR A 109 -13.76 11.10 8.89
CA THR A 109 -15.09 10.52 9.10
C THR A 109 -15.29 9.19 8.39
N SER A 110 -14.32 8.72 7.60
CA SER A 110 -14.45 7.43 6.89
C SER A 110 -14.30 6.24 7.84
N ASN A 111 -15.12 5.21 7.64
CA ASN A 111 -14.93 3.92 8.30
C ASN A 111 -13.62 3.24 7.89
N ASP A 112 -13.07 3.57 6.72
CA ASP A 112 -11.77 3.08 6.26
C ASP A 112 -10.63 3.45 7.23
N LEU A 113 -10.81 4.44 8.11
CA LEU A 113 -9.81 4.73 9.15
C LEU A 113 -9.61 3.60 10.16
N ARG A 114 -10.58 2.68 10.29
CA ARG A 114 -10.45 1.48 11.13
C ARG A 114 -9.34 0.58 10.60
N CYS A 115 -9.55 0.02 9.41
CA CYS A 115 -8.73 -1.06 8.85
C CYS A 115 -8.39 -0.89 7.37
N ASN A 116 -8.47 0.34 6.86
CA ASN A 116 -8.27 0.73 5.46
C ASN A 116 -9.45 0.32 4.54
N ALA A 117 -9.44 0.83 3.30
CA ALA A 117 -10.50 0.56 2.33
C ALA A 117 -10.61 -0.93 2.03
N GLY A 118 -11.81 -1.48 2.15
CA GLY A 118 -12.07 -2.92 2.01
C GLY A 118 -11.65 -3.77 3.20
N GLY A 119 -11.03 -3.19 4.24
CA GLY A 119 -10.64 -3.88 5.47
C GLY A 119 -11.74 -3.99 6.53
N GLU A 120 -12.97 -3.58 6.21
CA GLU A 120 -14.13 -3.72 7.11
C GLU A 120 -14.48 -5.20 7.38
N SER A 121 -14.35 -6.07 6.37
CA SER A 121 -14.57 -7.52 6.52
C SER A 121 -13.25 -8.26 6.76
N GLY A 122 -13.28 -9.20 7.70
CA GLY A 122 -12.17 -10.10 8.00
C GLY A 122 -12.32 -11.52 7.45
N ALA A 123 -13.38 -11.79 6.66
CA ALA A 123 -13.77 -13.15 6.30
C ALA A 123 -12.71 -13.92 5.50
N ASN A 124 -11.85 -13.22 4.76
CA ASN A 124 -10.77 -13.82 3.95
C ASN A 124 -9.39 -13.72 4.63
N THR A 125 -9.35 -13.41 5.92
CA THR A 125 -8.13 -13.24 6.70
C THR A 125 -8.10 -14.25 7.82
N VAL A 126 -6.99 -14.97 7.97
CA VAL A 126 -6.82 -16.00 8.99
C VAL A 126 -6.52 -15.31 10.33
N THR A 127 -7.23 -15.69 11.39
CA THR A 127 -6.88 -15.26 12.76
C THR A 127 -5.69 -16.09 13.26
N VAL A 128 -4.62 -15.43 13.73
CA VAL A 128 -3.45 -16.11 14.30
C VAL A 128 -3.55 -16.22 15.82
N ASP A 129 -3.25 -17.38 16.38
CA ASP A 129 -3.16 -17.56 17.84
C ASP A 129 -1.87 -16.93 18.38
N VAL A 130 -2.01 -16.14 19.45
CA VAL A 130 -0.90 -15.52 20.17
C VAL A 130 -1.11 -15.66 21.68
N LYS A 131 -0.02 -15.71 22.44
CA LYS A 131 -0.09 -15.57 23.90
C LYS A 131 0.05 -14.10 24.29
N ALA A 132 -0.63 -13.71 25.36
CA ALA A 132 -0.38 -12.42 25.97
C ALA A 132 1.12 -12.31 26.36
N GLY A 133 1.78 -11.24 25.95
CA GLY A 133 3.22 -11.05 26.09
C GLY A 133 4.06 -11.47 24.88
N ASP A 134 3.51 -12.22 23.92
CA ASP A 134 4.24 -12.57 22.70
C ASP A 134 4.65 -11.32 21.92
N ALA A 135 5.84 -11.38 21.31
CA ALA A 135 6.28 -10.37 20.37
C ALA A 135 5.57 -10.58 19.02
N PHE A 136 5.14 -9.49 18.41
CA PHE A 136 4.65 -9.45 17.04
C PHE A 136 5.40 -8.38 16.24
N SER A 137 5.37 -8.48 14.91
CA SER A 137 5.87 -7.43 14.04
C SER A 137 4.95 -7.16 12.85
N PHE A 138 4.86 -5.90 12.44
CA PHE A 138 4.31 -5.49 11.15
C PHE A 138 5.45 -5.11 10.22
N LYS A 139 5.43 -5.66 9.01
CA LYS A 139 6.39 -5.35 7.95
C LYS A 139 5.70 -4.67 6.77
N THR A 140 6.35 -3.63 6.26
CA THR A 140 5.91 -2.90 5.07
C THR A 140 6.51 -3.44 3.77
N ASP A 141 5.88 -3.13 2.65
CA ASP A 141 6.40 -3.39 1.29
C ASP A 141 7.69 -2.60 0.99
N THR A 142 7.76 -1.35 1.47
CA THR A 142 8.95 -0.49 1.46
C THR A 142 9.06 0.24 2.79
N ALA A 143 10.27 0.67 3.18
CA ALA A 143 10.46 1.38 4.43
C ALA A 143 9.56 2.63 4.49
N VAL A 144 8.95 2.89 5.64
CA VAL A 144 8.21 4.13 5.90
C VAL A 144 9.13 5.31 5.67
N TYR A 145 8.71 6.26 4.85
CA TYR A 145 9.54 7.43 4.51
C TYR A 145 8.81 8.78 4.59
N HIS A 146 7.51 8.78 4.87
CA HIS A 146 6.79 10.02 5.18
C HIS A 146 6.90 10.30 6.68
N GLN A 147 7.33 11.50 7.06
CA GLN A 147 7.48 11.89 8.45
C GLN A 147 6.12 11.91 9.18
N GLY A 148 6.10 11.30 10.36
CA GLY A 148 4.91 11.19 11.19
C GLY A 148 4.99 10.03 12.18
N PRO A 149 4.10 9.97 13.18
CA PRO A 149 4.12 8.91 14.18
C PRO A 149 3.59 7.60 13.61
N ILE A 150 4.06 6.49 14.17
CA ILE A 150 3.43 5.18 14.04
C ILE A 150 2.73 4.83 15.36
N SER A 151 1.49 4.38 15.30
CA SER A 151 0.72 3.98 16.48
C SER A 151 0.20 2.56 16.34
N LEU A 152 0.17 1.83 17.45
CA LEU A 152 -0.45 0.51 17.57
C LEU A 152 -1.69 0.59 18.45
N TYR A 153 -2.76 -0.05 17.99
CA TYR A 153 -4.02 -0.15 18.71
C TYR A 153 -4.49 -1.60 18.74
N MET A 154 -5.31 -1.93 19.73
CA MET A 154 -6.07 -3.16 19.75
C MET A 154 -7.54 -2.85 20.02
N SER A 155 -8.41 -3.69 19.47
CA SER A 155 -9.85 -3.68 19.76
C SER A 155 -10.34 -5.10 19.93
N LYS A 156 -10.98 -5.38 21.07
CA LYS A 156 -11.53 -6.70 21.34
C LYS A 156 -12.75 -6.95 20.47
N ALA A 157 -12.75 -8.04 19.72
CA ALA A 157 -13.93 -8.47 18.98
C ALA A 157 -15.00 -8.98 19.97
N PRO A 158 -16.29 -8.69 19.73
CA PRO A 158 -17.38 -9.25 20.54
C PRO A 158 -17.57 -10.77 20.32
N GLY A 159 -17.02 -11.30 19.23
CA GLY A 159 -16.99 -12.72 18.86
C GLY A 159 -15.77 -12.99 17.98
N ALA A 160 -15.95 -13.67 16.86
CA ALA A 160 -14.87 -13.87 15.88
C ALA A 160 -14.41 -12.52 15.29
N ALA A 161 -13.10 -12.32 15.17
CA ALA A 161 -12.54 -11.14 14.55
C ALA A 161 -12.78 -11.12 13.04
N SER A 162 -13.07 -12.25 12.38
CA SER A 162 -13.47 -12.30 10.96
C SER A 162 -14.77 -11.54 10.68
N ASP A 163 -15.68 -11.51 11.65
CA ASP A 163 -17.03 -10.93 11.52
C ASP A 163 -17.12 -9.53 12.14
N TYR A 164 -16.06 -9.06 12.78
CA TYR A 164 -16.01 -7.79 13.49
C TYR A 164 -15.43 -6.67 12.62
N ASP A 165 -16.20 -5.61 12.38
CA ASP A 165 -15.79 -4.47 11.53
C ASP A 165 -14.90 -3.43 12.23
N GLY A 166 -14.64 -3.57 13.53
CA GLY A 166 -13.89 -2.57 14.31
C GLY A 166 -14.77 -1.43 14.86
N SER A 167 -16.09 -1.60 14.95
CA SER A 167 -17.05 -0.64 15.54
C SER A 167 -17.01 -0.48 17.06
N GLY A 168 -16.35 -1.40 17.74
CA GLY A 168 -16.14 -1.38 19.18
C GLY A 168 -15.07 -0.38 19.62
N ASP A 169 -14.57 -0.62 20.83
CA ASP A 169 -13.64 0.29 21.49
C ASP A 169 -12.20 -0.07 21.13
N TRP A 170 -11.43 0.97 20.80
CA TRP A 170 -10.00 0.86 20.50
C TRP A 170 -9.20 1.44 21.66
N PHE A 171 -8.20 0.70 22.13
CA PHE A 171 -7.18 1.21 23.04
C PHE A 171 -5.84 1.21 22.33
N LYS A 172 -5.05 2.26 22.55
CA LYS A 172 -3.69 2.34 22.03
C LYS A 172 -2.77 1.50 22.90
N ILE A 173 -1.82 0.77 22.32
CA ILE A 173 -0.84 -0.02 23.08
C ILE A 173 0.58 0.55 22.97
N TYR A 174 0.86 1.33 21.93
CA TYR A 174 2.17 1.94 21.74
C TYR A 174 2.14 3.09 20.73
N ASP A 175 3.08 4.03 20.88
CA ASP A 175 3.39 5.07 19.90
C ASP A 175 4.91 5.11 19.64
N TRP A 176 5.29 5.06 18.38
CA TRP A 176 6.56 5.60 17.91
C TRP A 176 6.35 7.07 17.50
N GLY A 177 6.51 7.97 18.46
CA GLY A 177 6.61 9.41 18.22
C GLY A 177 8.02 9.85 17.77
N PRO A 178 8.21 11.15 17.49
CA PRO A 178 9.54 11.67 17.18
C PRO A 178 10.39 11.77 18.46
N THR A 179 11.69 11.54 18.32
CA THR A 179 12.68 11.95 19.34
C THR A 179 13.29 13.28 18.95
N PHE A 180 13.71 14.07 19.94
CA PHE A 180 14.33 15.38 19.72
C PHE A 180 15.77 15.36 20.23
N SER A 181 16.73 15.60 19.35
CA SER A 181 18.15 15.69 19.68
C SER A 181 18.82 16.79 18.86
N GLY A 182 19.68 17.60 19.49
CA GLY A 182 20.36 18.72 18.81
C GLY A 182 19.40 19.74 18.18
N GLY A 183 18.15 19.81 18.67
CA GLY A 183 17.12 20.67 18.10
C GLY A 183 16.46 20.14 16.81
N GLN A 184 16.73 18.90 16.41
CA GLN A 184 16.11 18.22 15.27
C GLN A 184 15.22 17.07 15.73
N ALA A 185 14.13 16.82 15.00
CA ALA A 185 13.27 15.67 15.22
C ALA A 185 13.70 14.47 14.37
N THR A 186 13.67 13.27 14.94
CA THR A 186 13.90 12.01 14.24
C THR A 186 12.68 11.10 14.40
N TRP A 187 12.17 10.58 13.29
CA TRP A 187 11.01 9.69 13.25
C TRP A 187 11.45 8.24 13.06
N ALA A 188 10.62 7.30 13.53
CA ALA A 188 10.82 5.89 13.23
C ALA A 188 10.41 5.61 11.77
N MET A 189 11.41 5.58 10.87
CA MET A 189 11.24 5.42 9.43
C MET A 189 11.83 4.07 8.99
N ARG A 190 11.11 2.99 9.31
CA ARG A 190 11.57 1.60 9.19
C ARG A 190 10.65 0.78 8.27
N SER A 191 11.11 -0.41 7.90
CA SER A 191 10.29 -1.42 7.23
C SER A 191 9.70 -2.48 8.16
N ASP A 192 10.10 -2.51 9.44
CA ASP A 192 9.63 -3.44 10.46
C ASP A 192 9.35 -2.69 11.77
N TYR A 193 8.19 -2.96 12.35
CA TYR A 193 7.71 -2.41 13.62
C TYR A 193 7.27 -3.53 14.54
N SER A 194 8.00 -3.72 15.63
CA SER A 194 7.81 -4.82 16.56
C SER A 194 7.36 -4.33 17.95
N TYR A 195 6.41 -5.02 18.56
CA TYR A 195 5.97 -4.77 19.93
C TYR A 195 5.42 -6.06 20.57
N ASN A 196 5.00 -6.01 21.83
CA ASN A 196 4.44 -7.16 22.53
C ASN A 196 2.93 -7.01 22.72
N ILE A 197 2.21 -8.13 22.65
CA ILE A 197 0.82 -8.18 23.12
C ILE A 197 0.80 -7.86 24.62
N PRO A 198 -0.02 -6.91 25.11
CA PRO A 198 -0.06 -6.60 26.54
C PRO A 198 -0.41 -7.83 27.38
N LYS A 199 0.35 -8.10 28.45
CA LYS A 199 0.23 -9.34 29.24
C LYS A 199 -1.07 -9.46 30.03
N CYS A 200 -1.71 -8.34 30.35
CA CYS A 200 -2.82 -8.25 31.30
C CYS A 200 -4.22 -8.19 30.67
N ILE A 201 -4.31 -8.13 29.33
CA ILE A 201 -5.61 -8.03 28.63
C ILE A 201 -6.34 -9.37 28.62
N LYS A 202 -7.66 -9.33 28.46
CA LYS A 202 -8.51 -10.53 28.45
C LYS A 202 -8.27 -11.42 27.24
N ASP A 203 -8.41 -12.73 27.43
CA ASP A 203 -8.38 -13.70 26.34
C ASP A 203 -9.52 -13.48 25.33
N GLY A 204 -9.29 -13.87 24.07
CA GLY A 204 -10.22 -13.85 22.96
C GLY A 204 -9.67 -13.12 21.74
N GLU A 205 -10.52 -12.93 20.72
CA GLU A 205 -10.08 -12.34 19.46
C GLU A 205 -10.04 -10.81 19.49
N TYR A 206 -9.07 -10.25 18.77
CA TYR A 206 -8.81 -8.83 18.64
C TYR A 206 -8.47 -8.47 17.20
N LEU A 207 -8.82 -7.23 16.83
CA LEU A 207 -8.14 -6.53 15.75
C LEU A 207 -6.90 -5.86 16.32
N LEU A 208 -5.73 -6.15 15.74
CA LEU A 208 -4.47 -5.51 16.04
C LEU A 208 -4.13 -4.55 14.89
N ARG A 209 -4.15 -3.26 15.17
CA ARG A 209 -4.09 -2.19 14.16
C ARG A 209 -2.78 -1.44 14.24
N ILE A 210 -2.10 -1.30 13.09
CA ILE A 210 -0.98 -0.37 12.91
C ILE A 210 -1.41 0.81 12.05
N GLN A 211 -0.94 2.00 12.39
CA GLN A 211 -1.21 3.23 11.65
C GLN A 211 0.07 4.07 11.55
N SER A 212 0.42 4.49 10.34
CA SER A 212 1.23 5.69 10.11
C SER A 212 0.33 6.90 9.91
N LEU A 213 0.62 8.01 10.59
CA LEU A 213 0.02 9.32 10.31
C LEU A 213 1.07 10.22 9.66
N ALA A 214 1.12 10.24 8.34
CA ALA A 214 2.06 11.07 7.60
C ALA A 214 1.62 12.53 7.58
N ILE A 215 2.49 13.41 8.10
CA ILE A 215 2.32 14.86 8.23
C ILE A 215 3.45 15.64 7.55
N HIS A 216 4.12 15.00 6.60
CA HIS A 216 5.28 15.54 5.87
C HIS A 216 4.98 16.81 5.04
N ASN A 217 3.70 17.13 4.81
CA ASN A 217 3.26 18.30 4.05
C ASN A 217 2.44 19.25 4.96
N PRO A 218 3.08 20.17 5.70
CA PRO A 218 2.36 21.14 6.53
C PRO A 218 1.35 21.96 5.72
N GLY A 219 0.12 22.05 6.22
CA GLY A 219 -1.00 22.70 5.51
C GLY A 219 -1.72 21.81 4.49
N GLY A 220 -1.16 20.66 4.14
CA GLY A 220 -1.85 19.60 3.42
C GLY A 220 -2.70 18.72 4.34
N VAL A 221 -3.56 17.89 3.74
CA VAL A 221 -4.35 16.89 4.50
C VAL A 221 -3.43 15.74 4.92
N PRO A 222 -3.30 15.44 6.23
CA PRO A 222 -2.53 14.30 6.71
C PRO A 222 -3.02 12.96 6.13
N GLN A 223 -2.09 12.03 5.99
CA GLN A 223 -2.31 10.76 5.30
C GLN A 223 -2.20 9.59 6.30
N PHE A 224 -3.27 8.79 6.41
CA PHE A 224 -3.28 7.60 7.25
C PHE A 224 -2.96 6.36 6.41
N TYR A 225 -1.88 5.67 6.74
CA TYR A 225 -1.59 4.33 6.21
C TYR A 225 -1.90 3.32 7.31
N VAL A 226 -2.94 2.53 7.11
CA VAL A 226 -3.53 1.69 8.16
C VAL A 226 -3.60 0.25 7.68
N SER A 227 -3.34 -0.68 8.60
CA SER A 227 -3.62 -2.10 8.40
C SER A 227 -4.11 -2.73 9.71
N CYS A 228 -4.97 -3.73 9.61
CA CYS A 228 -5.45 -4.52 10.75
C CYS A 228 -5.10 -5.99 10.58
N ALA A 229 -4.46 -6.56 11.58
CA ALA A 229 -4.32 -8.00 11.75
C ALA A 229 -5.43 -8.58 12.63
N GLN A 230 -5.69 -9.88 12.46
CA GLN A 230 -6.58 -10.66 13.32
C GLN A 230 -5.77 -11.58 14.22
N VAL A 231 -5.94 -11.43 15.54
CA VAL A 231 -5.23 -12.24 16.54
C VAL A 231 -6.20 -12.81 17.55
N ASN A 232 -5.99 -14.06 17.97
CA ASN A 232 -6.66 -14.69 19.09
C ASN A 232 -5.69 -14.74 20.28
N VAL A 233 -5.95 -13.93 21.30
CA VAL A 233 -5.07 -13.80 22.47
C VAL A 233 -5.47 -14.82 23.53
N THR A 234 -4.49 -15.54 24.05
CA THR A 234 -4.66 -16.49 25.16
C THR A 234 -3.66 -16.25 26.29
N GLY A 235 -3.97 -16.72 27.50
CA GLY A 235 -3.05 -16.64 28.64
C GLY A 235 -2.81 -15.22 29.16
N GLY A 236 -3.80 -14.33 28.95
CA GLY A 236 -3.80 -12.97 29.43
C GLY A 236 -4.33 -12.83 30.87
N GLY A 237 -4.83 -11.63 31.17
CA GLY A 237 -5.35 -11.26 32.48
C GLY A 237 -6.80 -10.80 32.41
N ASN A 238 -7.21 -10.00 33.39
CA ASN A 238 -8.59 -9.48 33.51
C ASN A 238 -8.68 -7.96 33.35
N ALA A 239 -7.62 -7.31 32.88
CA ALA A 239 -7.61 -5.85 32.72
C ALA A 239 -8.66 -5.41 31.70
N THR A 240 -9.23 -4.23 31.95
CA THR A 240 -10.08 -3.50 31.01
C THR A 240 -9.27 -2.32 30.50
N PRO A 241 -8.71 -2.38 29.28
CA PRO A 241 -7.86 -1.32 28.75
C PRO A 241 -8.57 0.03 28.70
N GLY A 242 -7.84 1.09 29.01
CA GLY A 242 -8.32 2.45 28.94
C GLY A 242 -7.16 3.46 28.93
N PRO A 243 -7.38 4.69 28.43
CA PRO A 243 -8.63 5.18 27.82
C PRO A 243 -8.91 4.53 26.45
N THR A 244 -10.20 4.41 26.11
CA THR A 244 -10.66 3.88 24.81
C THR A 244 -11.26 4.98 23.93
N VAL A 245 -11.29 4.73 22.62
CA VAL A 245 -11.87 5.62 21.62
C VAL A 245 -12.63 4.84 20.53
N LYS A 246 -13.47 5.54 19.77
CA LYS A 246 -14.03 5.06 18.51
C LYS A 246 -13.20 5.56 17.34
N ILE A 247 -13.02 4.72 16.32
CA ILE A 247 -12.39 5.10 15.05
C ILE A 247 -13.41 4.80 13.96
N PRO A 248 -13.91 5.78 13.17
CA PRO A 248 -13.58 7.21 13.19
C PRO A 248 -14.08 7.93 14.47
N GLY A 249 -13.51 9.11 14.73
CA GLY A 249 -13.82 9.96 15.91
C GLY A 249 -12.65 10.20 16.85
N ALA A 250 -11.67 9.30 16.88
CA ALA A 250 -10.47 9.39 17.72
C ALA A 250 -9.52 10.54 17.36
N PHE A 251 -9.58 11.01 16.10
CA PHE A 251 -8.68 12.03 15.55
C PHE A 251 -9.49 13.21 15.05
N LYS A 252 -9.00 14.42 15.31
CA LYS A 252 -9.66 15.67 14.96
C LYS A 252 -8.72 16.58 14.19
N ALA A 253 -9.28 17.38 13.29
CA ALA A 253 -8.52 18.41 12.57
C ALA A 253 -7.84 19.42 13.52
N THR A 254 -8.39 19.58 14.73
CA THR A 254 -7.89 20.45 15.80
C THR A 254 -6.85 19.79 16.71
N ASP A 255 -6.54 18.50 16.53
CA ASP A 255 -5.51 17.86 17.35
C ASP A 255 -4.15 18.49 17.02
N PRO A 256 -3.36 18.92 18.03
CA PRO A 256 -2.13 19.68 17.80
C PRO A 256 -1.10 18.90 16.97
N GLY A 257 -1.08 17.57 17.08
CA GLY A 257 -0.21 16.72 16.27
C GLY A 257 -0.74 16.39 14.87
N TYR A 258 -2.01 16.67 14.56
CA TYR A 258 -2.59 16.33 13.26
C TYR A 258 -2.13 17.30 12.17
N THR A 259 -2.11 18.60 12.44
CA THR A 259 -1.66 19.65 11.49
C THR A 259 -0.33 20.31 11.88
N ALA A 260 0.49 19.62 12.67
CA ALA A 260 1.78 20.15 13.14
C ALA A 260 2.70 20.53 11.97
N ASN A 261 3.30 21.72 12.03
CA ASN A 261 4.34 22.12 11.08
C ASN A 261 5.70 21.57 11.56
N ILE A 262 6.09 20.42 11.01
CA ILE A 262 7.33 19.73 11.40
C ILE A 262 8.62 20.42 10.92
N TYR A 263 8.52 21.46 10.08
CA TYR A 263 9.67 22.20 9.54
C TYR A 263 9.85 23.59 10.16
N ASN A 264 8.98 24.01 11.08
CA ASN A 264 9.05 25.32 11.71
C ASN A 264 9.03 25.21 13.24
N ASN A 265 10.16 25.52 13.88
CA ASN A 265 10.37 25.47 15.33
C ASN A 265 9.80 24.19 16.00
N PHE A 266 9.99 23.04 15.35
CA PHE A 266 9.44 21.77 15.80
C PHE A 266 10.27 21.18 16.94
N LYS A 267 9.81 21.37 18.19
CA LYS A 267 10.53 20.97 19.41
C LYS A 267 9.77 19.98 20.30
N SER A 268 8.49 19.80 20.04
CA SER A 268 7.64 18.84 20.74
C SER A 268 6.55 18.35 19.81
N TYR A 269 5.97 17.19 20.12
CA TYR A 269 4.90 16.61 19.35
C TYR A 269 3.97 15.80 20.25
N THR A 270 2.67 16.03 20.13
CA THR A 270 1.65 15.23 20.78
C THR A 270 1.03 14.31 19.74
N VAL A 271 1.25 13.00 19.87
CA VAL A 271 0.65 12.02 18.97
C VAL A 271 -0.88 12.07 19.11
N PRO A 272 -1.66 12.23 18.02
CA PRO A 272 -3.11 12.20 18.09
C PRO A 272 -3.68 10.88 18.64
N GLY A 273 -4.90 10.94 19.19
CA GLY A 273 -5.59 9.81 19.81
C GLY A 273 -5.31 9.66 21.32
N PRO A 274 -5.78 8.55 21.94
CA PRO A 274 -5.64 8.31 23.37
C PRO A 274 -4.18 8.06 23.78
N ALA A 275 -3.88 8.17 25.08
CA ALA A 275 -2.61 7.71 25.62
C ALA A 275 -2.47 6.18 25.49
N PRO A 276 -1.25 5.64 25.30
CA PRO A 276 -1.02 4.20 25.35
C PRO A 276 -1.46 3.59 26.69
N PHE A 277 -2.21 2.50 26.61
CA PHE A 277 -2.52 1.64 27.74
C PHE A 277 -1.27 0.87 28.16
N SER A 278 -1.08 0.73 29.47
CA SER A 278 -0.06 -0.12 30.06
C SER A 278 -0.68 -1.09 31.06
N CYS A 279 -0.15 -2.32 31.07
CA CYS A 279 -0.12 -3.10 32.30
C CYS A 279 0.85 -2.42 33.28
#